data_AF-A0A6G8G1Y3-F1
#
_entry.id   AF-A0A6G8G1Y3-F1
#
_cell.length_a   1.000
_cell.length_b   1.000
_cell.length_c   1.000
_cell.angle_alpha   90.00
_cell.angle_beta   90.00
_cell.angle_gamma   90.00
#
_symmetry.space_group_name_H-M   'P 1'
#
loop_
_entity.id
_entity.type
_entity.pdbx_description
1 polymer ?
#
loop_
_entity_poly.entity_id
_entity_poly.type
_entity_poly.pdbx_seq_one_letter_code
_entity_poly.pdbx_strand_id
1 'polypeptide(L)'
;MTITAAGVLLGVIFTVLGSLYVANKRIAELNIAHAQKLQEVFLSNARAYLEAVYLPLHLAQAHLAAGYRTFQLQDSSSIGHPSGPKERLTAVIDEYLKLVDQMMDRAAGAFLSPQLEDEIEDLSSFLRASIAADAVKRRITFTIRVYGTSMSRVVESTANVWPSNISLMGIGSSVEVTKVLAAPLTSKEFEEQFVTATTRVRGLIKEVTLGAHARTGG
;
A
#
# COMPACT_ATOMS: atom_id res chain seq x y z
N MET A 1 -18.27 -58.66 -8.63
CA MET A 1 -17.94 -57.65 -9.68
C MET A 1 -18.08 -56.19 -9.20
N THR A 2 -18.03 -55.89 -7.89
CA THR A 2 -18.19 -54.52 -7.36
C THR A 2 -16.87 -53.85 -6.93
N ILE A 3 -15.80 -54.62 -6.74
CA ILE A 3 -14.49 -54.10 -6.27
C ILE A 3 -13.73 -53.39 -7.40
N THR A 4 -13.95 -53.79 -8.66
CA THR A 4 -13.28 -53.22 -9.83
C THR A 4 -13.79 -51.80 -10.18
N ALA A 5 -15.07 -51.50 -9.92
CA ALA A 5 -15.65 -50.19 -10.18
C ALA A 5 -15.18 -49.10 -9.18
N ALA A 6 -14.94 -49.48 -7.92
CA ALA A 6 -14.45 -48.57 -6.89
C ALA A 6 -12.99 -48.13 -7.13
N GLY A 7 -12.14 -49.02 -7.65
CA GLY A 7 -10.75 -48.71 -8.00
C GLY A 7 -10.61 -47.73 -9.16
N VAL A 8 -11.49 -47.81 -10.16
CA VAL A 8 -11.48 -46.91 -11.33
C VAL A 8 -11.91 -45.49 -10.94
N LEU A 9 -12.95 -45.35 -10.09
CA LEU A 9 -13.40 -44.05 -9.59
C LEU A 9 -12.35 -43.34 -8.73
N LEU A 10 -11.68 -44.06 -7.83
CA LEU A 10 -10.57 -43.51 -7.05
C LEU A 10 -9.38 -43.11 -7.93
N GLY A 11 -9.03 -43.92 -8.94
CA GLY A 11 -7.97 -43.61 -9.89
C GLY A 11 -8.24 -42.32 -10.69
N VAL A 12 -9.48 -42.10 -11.12
CA VAL A 12 -9.87 -40.85 -11.82
C VAL A 12 -9.79 -39.64 -10.89
N ILE A 13 -10.27 -39.76 -9.64
CA ILE A 13 -10.20 -38.67 -8.66
C ILE A 13 -8.74 -38.29 -8.35
N PHE A 14 -7.86 -39.28 -8.12
CA PHE A 14 -6.44 -39.02 -7.89
C PHE A 14 -5.74 -38.41 -9.11
N THR A 15 -6.12 -38.81 -10.32
CA THR A 15 -5.54 -38.25 -11.56
C THR A 15 -5.98 -36.80 -11.78
N VAL A 16 -7.25 -36.47 -11.50
CA VAL A 16 -7.76 -35.09 -11.57
C VAL A 16 -7.15 -34.20 -10.49
N LEU A 17 -7.02 -34.69 -9.25
CA LEU A 17 -6.34 -33.94 -8.18
C LEU A 17 -4.85 -33.74 -8.48
N GLY A 18 -4.18 -34.76 -9.02
CA GLY A 18 -2.79 -34.68 -9.44
C GLY A 18 -2.57 -33.67 -10.58
N SER A 19 -3.45 -33.65 -11.58
CA SER A 19 -3.36 -32.70 -12.70
C SER A 19 -3.61 -31.26 -12.25
N LEU A 20 -4.58 -31.03 -11.36
CA LEU A 20 -4.84 -29.71 -10.76
C LEU A 20 -3.65 -29.22 -9.92
N TYR A 21 -3.04 -30.11 -9.13
CA TYR A 21 -1.85 -29.76 -8.34
C TYR A 21 -0.65 -29.39 -9.22
N VAL A 22 -0.37 -30.19 -10.25
CA VAL A 22 0.73 -29.91 -11.20
C VAL A 22 0.47 -28.62 -11.99
N ALA A 23 -0.78 -28.37 -12.41
CA ALA A 23 -1.16 -27.14 -13.09
C ALA A 23 -0.95 -25.91 -12.18
N ASN A 24 -1.42 -25.95 -10.93
CA ASN A 24 -1.23 -24.87 -9.95
C ASN A 24 0.25 -24.63 -9.67
N LYS A 25 1.06 -25.68 -9.55
CA LYS A 25 2.52 -25.55 -9.35
C LYS A 25 3.20 -24.90 -10.56
N ARG A 26 2.86 -25.32 -11.78
CA ARG A 26 3.40 -24.71 -13.01
C ARG A 26 3.00 -23.25 -13.16
N ILE A 27 1.75 -22.90 -12.82
CA ILE A 27 1.29 -21.50 -12.81
C ILE A 27 2.09 -20.70 -11.80
N ALA A 28 2.31 -21.23 -10.59
CA ALA A 28 3.12 -20.56 -9.57
C ALA A 28 4.57 -20.37 -10.04
N GLU A 29 5.20 -21.40 -10.61
CA GLU A 29 6.56 -21.32 -11.16
C GLU A 29 6.66 -20.31 -12.31
N LEU A 30 5.70 -20.30 -13.23
CA LEU A 30 5.63 -19.31 -14.31
C LEU A 30 5.47 -17.89 -13.78
N ASN A 31 4.60 -17.68 -12.79
CA ASN A 31 4.42 -16.37 -12.16
C ASN A 31 5.70 -15.90 -11.48
N ILE A 32 6.42 -16.79 -10.80
CA ILE A 32 7.71 -16.47 -10.18
C ILE A 32 8.75 -16.09 -11.24
N ALA A 33 8.88 -16.88 -12.31
CA ALA A 33 9.84 -16.60 -13.38
C ALA A 33 9.51 -15.30 -14.14
N HIS A 34 8.22 -15.04 -14.40
CA HIS A 34 7.77 -13.79 -15.00
C HIS A 34 8.03 -12.58 -14.08
N ALA A 35 7.76 -12.70 -12.78
CA ALA A 35 8.03 -11.64 -11.81
C ALA A 35 9.53 -11.34 -11.73
N GLN A 36 10.38 -12.37 -11.69
CA GLN A 36 11.84 -12.20 -11.69
C GLN A 36 12.34 -11.51 -12.97
N LYS A 37 11.86 -11.94 -14.15
CA LYS A 37 12.27 -11.34 -15.42
C LYS A 37 11.81 -9.88 -15.55
N LEU A 38 10.58 -9.57 -15.12
CA LEU A 38 10.11 -8.20 -15.04
C LEU A 38 10.99 -7.38 -14.11
N GLN A 39 11.29 -7.89 -12.92
CA GLN A 39 12.16 -7.22 -11.95
C GLN A 39 13.55 -6.92 -12.52
N GLU A 40 14.18 -7.86 -13.22
CA GLU A 40 15.49 -7.64 -13.86
C GLU A 40 15.44 -6.55 -14.94
N VAL A 41 14.42 -6.58 -15.81
CA VAL A 41 14.22 -5.55 -16.84
C VAL A 41 13.97 -4.19 -16.20
N PHE A 42 13.17 -4.13 -15.14
CA PHE A 42 12.92 -2.91 -14.38
C PHE A 42 14.19 -2.38 -13.72
N LEU A 43 15.03 -3.22 -13.11
CA LEU A 43 16.28 -2.78 -12.48
C LEU A 43 17.28 -2.23 -13.50
N SER A 44 17.37 -2.82 -14.69
CA SER A 44 18.21 -2.31 -15.77
C SER A 44 17.72 -0.94 -16.26
N ASN A 45 16.41 -0.79 -16.47
CA ASN A 45 15.80 0.48 -16.90
C ASN A 45 15.87 1.54 -15.80
N ALA A 46 15.67 1.17 -14.55
CA ALA A 46 15.67 2.08 -13.42
C ALA A 46 16.99 2.84 -13.27
N ARG A 47 18.12 2.23 -13.64
CA ARG A 47 19.42 2.92 -13.69
C ARG A 47 19.46 4.00 -14.76
N ALA A 48 18.89 3.75 -15.93
CA ALA A 48 18.79 4.75 -17.01
C ALA A 48 17.88 5.93 -16.64
N TYR A 49 16.88 5.70 -15.80
CA TYR A 49 15.92 6.71 -15.34
C TYR A 49 16.15 7.18 -13.90
N LEU A 50 17.31 6.85 -13.31
CA LEU A 50 17.63 7.20 -11.93
C LEU A 50 17.61 8.71 -11.72
N GLU A 51 18.30 9.45 -12.59
CA GLU A 51 18.42 10.90 -12.50
C GLU A 51 17.11 11.63 -12.83
N ALA A 52 16.32 11.07 -13.75
CA ALA A 52 15.09 11.70 -14.24
C ALA A 52 13.87 11.42 -13.35
N VAL A 53 13.79 10.23 -12.74
CA VAL A 53 12.60 9.77 -12.01
C VAL A 53 12.90 9.55 -10.52
N TYR A 54 13.82 8.64 -10.21
CA TYR A 54 13.98 8.18 -8.82
C TYR A 54 14.66 9.21 -7.91
N LEU A 55 15.65 9.95 -8.42
CA LEU A 55 16.37 10.94 -7.63
C LEU A 55 15.47 12.14 -7.26
N PRO A 56 14.72 12.78 -8.18
CA PRO A 56 13.76 13.83 -7.83
C PRO A 56 12.73 13.35 -6.80
N LEU A 57 12.18 12.15 -7.00
CA LEU A 57 11.22 11.56 -6.07
C LEU A 57 11.84 11.32 -4.68
N HIS A 58 13.07 10.83 -4.62
CA HIS A 58 13.78 10.63 -3.36
C HIS A 58 14.02 11.94 -2.60
N LEU A 59 14.43 12.99 -3.32
CA LEU A 59 14.64 14.31 -2.75
C LEU A 59 13.33 14.92 -2.25
N ALA A 60 12.25 14.79 -3.04
CA ALA A 60 10.92 15.26 -2.64
C ALA A 60 10.42 14.54 -1.37
N GLN A 61 10.62 13.23 -1.27
CA GLN A 61 10.31 12.45 -0.06
C GLN A 61 11.13 12.89 1.15
N ALA A 62 12.42 13.16 0.96
CA ALA A 62 13.28 13.65 2.03
C ALA A 62 12.84 15.06 2.49
N HIS A 63 12.47 15.94 1.56
CA HIS A 63 11.96 17.27 1.85
C HIS A 63 10.63 17.21 2.60
N LEU A 64 9.70 16.35 2.16
CA LEU A 64 8.43 16.10 2.82
C LEU A 64 8.61 15.62 4.27
N ALA A 65 9.48 14.63 4.49
CA ALA A 65 9.79 14.12 5.82
C ALA A 65 10.46 15.18 6.73
N ALA A 66 11.34 16.01 6.17
CA ALA A 66 11.97 17.11 6.90
C ALA A 66 10.95 18.17 7.31
N GLY A 67 10.06 18.57 6.39
CA GLY A 67 8.98 19.52 6.66
C GLY A 67 8.05 19.04 7.79
N TYR A 68 7.70 17.75 7.79
CA TYR A 68 6.90 17.18 8.86
C TYR A 68 7.62 17.18 10.23
N ARG A 69 8.92 16.88 10.28
CA ARG A 69 9.70 16.99 11.52
C ARG A 69 9.73 18.42 12.05
N THR A 70 9.92 19.40 11.18
CA THR A 70 9.88 20.82 11.56
C THR A 70 8.51 21.20 12.10
N PHE A 71 7.43 20.69 11.51
CA PHE A 71 6.07 20.88 12.01
C PHE A 71 5.89 20.34 13.43
N GLN A 72 6.33 19.11 13.72
CA GLN A 72 6.24 18.52 15.06
C GLN A 72 7.00 19.33 16.14
N LEU A 73 8.20 19.82 15.80
CA LEU A 73 9.00 20.63 16.72
C LEU A 73 8.34 21.99 17.03
N GLN A 74 7.68 22.59 16.03
CA GLN A 74 7.05 23.91 16.16
C GLN A 74 5.67 23.86 16.83
N ASP A 75 4.92 22.77 16.66
CA ASP A 75 3.62 22.57 17.33
C ASP A 75 3.76 22.64 18.86
N SER A 76 4.90 22.19 19.38
CA SER A 76 5.24 22.21 20.81
C SER A 76 5.58 23.60 21.36
N SER A 77 5.83 24.61 20.51
CA SER A 77 6.51 25.86 20.90
C SER A 77 5.75 27.15 20.53
N SER A 78 4.48 27.06 20.14
CA SER A 78 3.78 28.13 19.40
C SER A 78 3.37 29.35 20.25
N ILE A 79 4.30 30.31 20.39
CA ILE A 79 4.00 31.73 20.68
C ILE A 79 4.62 32.59 19.56
N GLY A 80 3.79 33.15 18.67
CA GLY A 80 4.10 34.42 17.99
C GLY A 80 4.71 34.43 16.57
N HIS A 81 4.42 33.48 15.67
CA HIS A 81 4.79 33.62 14.23
C HIS A 81 3.56 33.77 13.32
N PRO A 82 3.60 34.67 12.31
CA PRO A 82 2.43 35.07 11.50
C PRO A 82 1.98 34.05 10.45
N SER A 83 2.86 33.13 10.03
CA SER A 83 2.51 31.97 9.20
C SER A 83 2.55 30.73 10.08
N GLY A 84 1.40 30.08 10.29
CA GLY A 84 1.28 28.97 11.23
C GLY A 84 2.13 27.75 10.81
N PRO A 85 2.63 26.93 11.76
CA PRO A 85 3.34 25.68 11.44
C PRO A 85 2.57 24.79 10.45
N LYS A 86 1.23 24.77 10.57
CA LYS A 86 0.33 24.05 9.67
C LYS A 86 0.45 24.51 8.21
N GLU A 87 0.47 25.81 7.95
CA GLU A 87 0.54 26.36 6.59
C GLU A 87 1.85 25.98 5.89
N ARG A 88 2.96 25.98 6.63
CA ARG A 88 4.26 25.54 6.11
C ARG A 88 4.26 24.07 5.73
N LEU A 89 3.68 23.21 6.59
CA LEU A 89 3.54 21.79 6.26
C LEU A 89 2.64 21.59 5.03
N THR A 90 1.51 22.29 4.96
CA THR A 90 0.62 22.24 3.80
C THR A 90 1.35 22.64 2.51
N ALA A 91 2.17 23.70 2.54
CA ALA A 91 2.97 24.11 1.39
C ALA A 91 3.98 23.03 0.94
N VAL A 92 4.65 22.37 1.89
CA VAL A 92 5.59 21.26 1.60
C VAL A 92 4.84 20.05 1.01
N ILE A 93 3.65 19.74 1.52
CA ILE A 93 2.80 18.67 0.98
C ILE A 93 2.38 19.02 -0.46
N ASP A 94 1.92 20.25 -0.71
CA ASP A 94 1.50 20.70 -2.03
C ASP A 94 2.65 20.67 -3.05
N GLU A 95 3.86 21.04 -2.64
CA GLU A 95 5.06 20.93 -3.48
C GLU A 95 5.37 19.47 -3.86
N TYR A 96 5.32 18.56 -2.88
CA TYR A 96 5.48 17.14 -3.12
C TYR A 96 4.42 16.60 -4.09
N LEU A 97 3.15 16.92 -3.87
CA LEU A 97 2.03 16.47 -4.71
C LEU A 97 2.16 16.98 -6.14
N LYS A 98 2.51 18.27 -6.33
CA LYS A 98 2.76 18.85 -7.65
C LYS A 98 3.90 18.16 -8.38
N LEU A 99 4.99 17.83 -7.69
CA LEU A 99 6.11 17.11 -8.29
C LEU A 99 5.69 15.71 -8.75
N VAL A 100 4.95 14.97 -7.91
CA VAL A 100 4.42 13.65 -8.27
C VAL A 100 3.51 13.74 -9.48
N ASP A 101 2.54 14.67 -9.50
CA ASP A 101 1.63 14.85 -10.64
C ASP A 101 2.41 15.15 -11.93
N GLN A 102 3.35 16.09 -11.88
CA GLN A 102 4.20 16.44 -13.03
C GLN A 102 5.02 15.25 -13.55
N MET A 103 5.47 14.37 -12.66
CA MET A 103 6.18 13.16 -13.04
C MET A 103 5.24 12.17 -13.73
N MET A 104 4.06 11.94 -13.15
CA MET A 104 3.06 11.02 -13.73
C MET A 104 2.57 11.50 -15.10
N ASP A 105 2.34 12.81 -15.27
CA ASP A 105 1.97 13.44 -16.55
C ASP A 105 3.04 13.23 -17.64
N ARG A 106 4.31 13.09 -17.24
CA ARG A 106 5.44 12.80 -18.14
C ARG A 106 5.68 11.30 -18.33
N ALA A 107 4.68 10.48 -18.04
CA ALA A 107 4.74 9.02 -18.12
C ALA A 107 5.81 8.38 -17.21
N ALA A 108 6.15 9.01 -16.07
CA ALA A 108 7.06 8.40 -15.10
C ALA A 108 6.54 7.05 -14.58
N GLY A 109 5.21 6.85 -14.55
CA GLY A 109 4.58 5.58 -14.18
C GLY A 109 5.08 4.38 -14.99
N ALA A 110 5.44 4.56 -16.27
CA ALA A 110 6.00 3.49 -17.10
C ALA A 110 7.37 2.98 -16.60
N PHE A 111 8.07 3.77 -15.78
CA PHE A 111 9.37 3.44 -15.23
C PHE A 111 9.30 3.00 -13.77
N LEU A 112 8.22 3.32 -13.05
CA LEU A 112 8.06 2.88 -11.67
C LEU A 112 7.71 1.39 -11.61
N SER A 113 8.11 0.72 -10.53
CA SER A 113 7.55 -0.60 -10.27
C SER A 113 6.08 -0.43 -9.87
N PRO A 114 5.19 -1.37 -10.23
CA PRO A 114 3.77 -1.26 -9.89
C PRO A 114 3.53 -1.02 -8.40
N GLN A 115 4.31 -1.72 -7.54
CA GLN A 115 4.22 -1.55 -6.10
C GLN A 115 4.64 -0.15 -5.63
N LEU A 116 5.63 0.48 -6.26
CA LEU A 116 6.05 1.84 -5.90
C LEU A 116 5.01 2.87 -6.37
N GLU A 117 4.44 2.66 -7.55
CA GLU A 117 3.35 3.47 -8.08
C GLU A 117 2.14 3.45 -7.13
N ASP A 118 1.68 2.26 -6.73
CA ASP A 118 0.57 2.08 -5.79
C ASP A 118 0.81 2.82 -4.46
N GLU A 119 2.01 2.70 -3.88
CA GLU A 119 2.34 3.37 -2.61
C GLU A 119 2.46 4.90 -2.72
N ILE A 120 2.92 5.40 -3.87
CA ILE A 120 2.96 6.85 -4.15
C ILE A 120 1.54 7.39 -4.30
N GLU A 121 0.68 6.69 -5.05
CA GLU A 121 -0.73 7.06 -5.21
C GLU A 121 -1.45 7.07 -3.86
N ASP A 122 -1.25 6.02 -3.07
CA ASP A 122 -1.82 5.88 -1.74
C ASP A 122 -1.39 6.99 -0.79
N LEU A 123 -0.10 7.31 -0.75
CA LEU A 123 0.43 8.42 0.03
C LEU A 123 -0.14 9.75 -0.46
N SER A 124 -0.18 9.98 -1.78
CA SER A 124 -0.64 11.23 -2.36
C SER A 124 -2.13 11.47 -2.09
N SER A 125 -2.94 10.41 -2.22
CA SER A 125 -4.37 10.43 -1.88
C SER A 125 -4.59 10.74 -0.39
N PHE A 126 -3.85 10.05 0.49
CA PHE A 126 -3.90 10.30 1.93
C PHE A 126 -3.52 11.74 2.29
N LEU A 127 -2.45 12.28 1.70
CA LEU A 127 -1.98 13.65 1.94
C LEU A 127 -3.02 14.70 1.48
N ARG A 128 -3.55 14.56 0.26
CA ARG A 128 -4.61 15.43 -0.28
C ARG A 128 -5.82 15.44 0.63
N ALA A 129 -6.27 14.26 1.07
CA ALA A 129 -7.43 14.14 1.93
C ALA A 129 -7.17 14.70 3.34
N SER A 130 -5.93 14.60 3.84
CA SER A 130 -5.53 15.04 5.18
C SER A 130 -5.34 16.56 5.32
N ILE A 131 -4.99 17.27 4.26
CA ILE A 131 -4.88 18.75 4.29
C ILE A 131 -6.19 19.41 4.75
N ALA A 132 -7.33 18.89 4.27
CA ALA A 132 -8.67 19.39 4.57
C ALA A 132 -9.42 18.55 5.62
N ALA A 133 -8.74 17.62 6.30
CA ALA A 133 -9.40 16.74 7.26
C ALA A 133 -9.52 17.40 8.64
N ASP A 134 -10.76 17.53 9.12
CA ASP A 134 -11.06 17.92 10.51
C ASP A 134 -11.20 16.71 11.45
N ALA A 135 -11.41 15.52 10.88
CA ALA A 135 -11.55 14.27 11.62
C ALA A 135 -10.91 13.10 10.87
N VAL A 136 -10.57 12.04 11.61
CA VAL A 136 -9.98 10.83 11.02
C VAL A 136 -11.03 10.06 10.24
N LYS A 137 -10.79 9.85 8.93
CA LYS A 137 -11.63 9.04 8.04
C LYS A 137 -10.97 7.69 7.81
N ARG A 138 -11.73 6.61 8.01
CA ARG A 138 -11.27 5.23 7.87
C ARG A 138 -12.14 4.47 6.87
N ARG A 139 -11.51 3.60 6.09
CA ARG A 139 -12.18 2.59 5.26
C ARG A 139 -12.41 1.34 6.10
N ILE A 140 -13.67 0.95 6.24
CA ILE A 140 -14.10 -0.20 7.02
C ILE A 140 -14.70 -1.23 6.07
N THR A 141 -14.22 -2.47 6.18
CA THR A 141 -14.77 -3.59 5.44
C THR A 141 -15.61 -4.45 6.37
N PHE A 142 -16.91 -4.51 6.06
CA PHE A 142 -17.86 -5.38 6.75
C PHE A 142 -17.99 -6.67 5.98
N THR A 143 -17.59 -7.78 6.58
CA THR A 143 -17.72 -9.11 5.99
C THR A 143 -18.75 -9.92 6.78
N ILE A 144 -19.83 -10.32 6.11
CA ILE A 144 -20.84 -11.24 6.65
C ILE A 144 -20.66 -12.58 5.96
N ARG A 145 -20.40 -13.64 6.73
CA ARG A 145 -20.34 -15.03 6.28
C ARG A 145 -21.60 -15.76 6.71
N VAL A 146 -22.29 -16.39 5.78
CA VAL A 146 -23.49 -17.20 6.05
C VAL A 146 -23.35 -18.51 5.27
N TYR A 147 -23.23 -19.64 5.99
CA TYR A 147 -23.20 -20.99 5.41
C TYR A 147 -22.24 -21.15 4.21
N GLY A 148 -20.99 -20.73 4.38
CA GLY A 148 -19.94 -20.86 3.34
C GLY A 148 -19.98 -19.79 2.24
N THR A 149 -21.02 -18.95 2.20
CA THR A 149 -21.04 -17.74 1.36
C THR A 149 -20.54 -16.53 2.17
N SER A 150 -19.77 -15.66 1.54
CA SER A 150 -19.29 -14.41 2.16
C SER A 150 -19.72 -13.21 1.34
N MET A 151 -20.38 -12.25 1.99
CA MET A 151 -20.68 -10.94 1.44
C MET A 151 -19.78 -9.91 2.12
N SER A 152 -19.09 -9.08 1.32
CA SER A 152 -18.26 -7.99 1.83
C SER A 152 -18.80 -6.64 1.35
N ARG A 153 -18.87 -5.66 2.24
CA ARG A 153 -19.23 -4.28 1.91
C ARG A 153 -18.21 -3.32 2.51
N VAL A 154 -17.67 -2.46 1.66
CA VAL A 154 -16.73 -1.40 2.06
C VAL A 154 -17.53 -0.13 2.35
N VAL A 155 -17.29 0.48 3.50
CA VAL A 155 -17.93 1.72 3.95
C VAL A 155 -16.86 2.67 4.51
N GLU A 156 -16.98 3.96 4.20
CA GLU A 156 -16.13 4.99 4.78
C GLU A 156 -16.79 5.54 6.05
N SER A 157 -16.02 5.68 7.12
CA SER A 157 -16.53 6.15 8.41
C SER A 157 -15.56 7.07 9.10
N THR A 158 -16.10 8.06 9.79
CA THR A 158 -15.36 8.95 10.72
C THR A 158 -15.38 8.41 12.16
N ALA A 159 -16.20 7.40 12.45
CA ALA A 159 -16.33 6.84 13.78
C ALA A 159 -15.12 5.96 14.14
N ASN A 160 -14.77 5.95 15.42
CA ASN A 160 -13.79 5.00 15.95
C ASN A 160 -14.47 3.62 16.08
N VAL A 161 -14.25 2.75 15.10
CA VAL A 161 -14.84 1.40 15.07
C VAL A 161 -13.78 0.40 15.51
N TRP A 162 -14.10 -0.38 16.54
CA TRP A 162 -13.23 -1.45 17.01
C TRP A 162 -13.41 -2.68 16.11
N PRO A 163 -12.31 -3.31 15.67
CA PRO A 163 -12.41 -4.55 14.93
C PRO A 163 -13.10 -5.59 15.81
N SER A 164 -14.16 -6.21 15.28
CA SER A 164 -14.94 -7.21 15.99
C SER A 164 -15.23 -8.39 15.08
N ASN A 165 -15.01 -9.58 15.63
CA ASN A 165 -15.30 -10.84 14.98
C ASN A 165 -16.31 -11.58 15.85
N ILE A 166 -17.53 -11.73 15.36
CA ILE A 166 -18.58 -12.47 16.04
C ILE A 166 -18.97 -13.61 15.13
N SER A 167 -18.77 -14.85 15.58
CA SER A 167 -19.22 -16.05 14.88
C SER A 167 -20.16 -16.85 15.76
N LEU A 168 -21.38 -17.10 15.28
CA LEU A 168 -22.36 -17.93 15.95
C LEU A 168 -23.08 -18.81 14.91
N MET A 169 -23.04 -20.13 15.11
CA MET A 169 -23.82 -21.12 14.36
C MET A 169 -23.83 -20.93 12.82
N GLY A 170 -22.65 -20.87 12.19
CA GLY A 170 -22.54 -20.76 10.72
C GLY A 170 -22.78 -19.37 10.15
N ILE A 171 -23.11 -18.39 10.99
CA ILE A 171 -23.16 -16.97 10.68
C ILE A 171 -21.96 -16.28 11.35
N GLY A 172 -21.10 -15.65 10.56
CA GLY A 172 -19.99 -14.84 11.03
C GLY A 172 -20.14 -13.40 10.56
N SER A 173 -19.88 -12.44 11.44
CA SER A 173 -19.68 -11.04 11.10
C SER A 173 -18.26 -10.65 11.48
N SER A 174 -17.55 -10.03 10.56
CA SER A 174 -16.23 -9.45 10.78
C SER A 174 -16.25 -8.00 10.35
N VAL A 175 -15.80 -7.13 11.23
CA VAL A 175 -15.55 -5.73 10.95
C VAL A 175 -14.05 -5.51 10.97
N GLU A 176 -13.48 -5.18 9.83
CA GLU A 176 -12.06 -4.91 9.68
C GLU A 176 -11.84 -3.45 9.30
N VAL A 177 -11.03 -2.74 10.08
CA VAL A 177 -10.55 -1.42 9.69
C VAL A 177 -9.43 -1.63 8.69
N THR A 178 -9.73 -1.38 7.42
CA THR A 178 -8.82 -1.73 6.32
C THR A 178 -7.73 -0.69 6.12
N LYS A 179 -8.06 0.60 6.25
CA LYS A 179 -7.11 1.68 5.94
C LYS A 179 -7.56 3.04 6.51
N VAL A 180 -6.61 3.88 6.94
CA VAL A 180 -6.86 5.30 7.23
C VAL A 180 -6.83 6.06 5.90
N LEU A 181 -7.93 6.72 5.55
CA LEU A 181 -8.08 7.49 4.31
C LEU A 181 -7.66 8.95 4.46
N ALA A 182 -7.93 9.53 5.63
CA ALA A 182 -7.55 10.90 5.95
C ALA A 182 -7.41 11.05 7.47
N ALA A 183 -6.54 11.94 7.92
CA ALA A 183 -6.43 12.31 9.33
C ALA A 183 -6.02 13.78 9.45
N PRO A 184 -6.47 14.52 10.49
CA PRO A 184 -5.99 15.86 10.75
C PRO A 184 -4.46 15.86 10.92
N LEU A 185 -3.77 16.88 10.39
CA LEU A 185 -2.30 16.93 10.39
C LEU A 185 -1.65 16.86 11.79
N THR A 186 -2.39 17.23 12.84
CA THR A 186 -1.96 17.18 14.24
C THR A 186 -2.31 15.87 14.94
N SER A 187 -3.02 14.95 14.28
CA SER A 187 -3.49 13.71 14.89
C SER A 187 -2.39 12.63 14.91
N LYS A 188 -2.44 11.75 15.91
CA LYS A 188 -1.51 10.62 16.03
C LYS A 188 -1.66 9.64 14.87
N GLU A 189 -2.88 9.44 14.37
CA GLU A 189 -3.13 8.59 13.20
C GLU A 189 -2.53 9.16 11.92
N PHE A 190 -2.47 10.50 11.80
CA PHE A 190 -1.75 11.12 10.71
C PHE A 190 -0.26 10.80 10.80
N GLU A 191 0.35 10.98 11.97
CA GLU A 191 1.75 10.66 12.21
C GLU A 191 2.09 9.21 11.86
N GLU A 192 1.34 8.25 12.42
CA GLU A 192 1.56 6.82 12.22
C GLU A 192 1.48 6.44 10.73
N GLN A 193 0.42 6.91 10.04
CA GLN A 193 0.23 6.62 8.62
C GLN A 193 1.29 7.31 7.75
N PHE A 194 1.62 8.57 8.04
CA PHE A 194 2.63 9.34 7.33
C PHE A 194 4.01 8.70 7.43
N VAL A 195 4.45 8.36 8.65
CA VAL A 195 5.76 7.71 8.89
C VAL A 195 5.83 6.35 8.20
N THR A 196 4.77 5.55 8.31
CA THR A 196 4.70 4.23 7.67
C THR A 196 4.78 4.33 6.15
N ALA A 197 3.93 5.17 5.54
CA ALA A 197 3.86 5.33 4.09
C ALA A 197 5.15 5.94 3.51
N THR A 198 5.69 7.01 4.11
CA THR A 198 6.94 7.63 3.65
C THR A 198 8.13 6.67 3.77
N THR A 199 8.21 5.89 4.84
CA THR A 199 9.25 4.86 5.00
C THR A 199 9.13 3.77 3.95
N ARG A 200 7.91 3.32 3.64
CA ARG A 200 7.65 2.30 2.63
C ARG A 200 8.01 2.78 1.22
N VAL A 201 7.56 3.98 0.83
CA VAL A 201 7.94 4.60 -0.46
C VAL A 201 9.46 4.74 -0.55
N ARG A 202 10.13 5.24 0.50
CA ARG A 202 11.59 5.37 0.52
C ARG A 202 12.30 4.01 0.41
N GLY A 203 11.78 2.98 1.05
CA GLY A 203 12.28 1.61 0.96
C GLY A 203 12.20 1.07 -0.47
N LEU A 204 11.06 1.26 -1.13
CA LEU A 204 10.85 0.83 -2.51
C LEU A 204 11.74 1.60 -3.50
N ILE A 205 11.92 2.92 -3.32
CA ILE A 205 12.87 3.70 -4.13
C ILE A 205 14.30 3.15 -3.96
N LYS A 206 14.70 2.84 -2.72
CA LYS A 206 16.03 2.25 -2.43
C LYS A 206 16.19 0.86 -3.05
N GLU A 207 15.17 0.02 -2.97
CA GLU A 207 15.19 -1.32 -3.57
C GLU A 207 15.42 -1.24 -5.09
N VAL A 208 14.75 -0.31 -5.76
CA VAL A 208 14.87 -0.16 -7.21
C VAL A 208 16.21 0.48 -7.61
N THR A 209 16.74 1.40 -6.81
CA THR A 209 18.00 2.11 -7.13
C THR A 209 19.25 1.34 -6.72
N LEU A 210 19.25 0.67 -5.57
CA LEU A 210 20.39 -0.09 -5.04
C LEU A 210 20.32 -1.59 -5.38
N GLY A 211 19.19 -2.06 -5.90
CA GLY A 211 18.92 -3.48 -6.12
C GLY A 211 18.51 -4.23 -4.85
N ALA A 212 18.23 -5.53 -5.01
CA ALA A 212 17.70 -6.40 -3.95
C ALA A 212 18.58 -6.52 -2.69
N HIS A 213 19.85 -6.09 -2.75
CA HIS A 213 20.78 -6.08 -1.61
C HIS A 213 20.38 -5.08 -0.50
N ALA A 214 19.43 -4.18 -0.75
CA ALA A 214 18.93 -3.26 0.28
C ALA A 214 18.00 -3.92 1.33
N ARG A 215 17.47 -5.14 1.09
CA ARG A 215 16.52 -5.79 2.01
C ARG A 215 17.16 -6.40 3.27
N THR A 216 18.49 -6.57 3.31
CA THR A 216 19.19 -7.29 4.38
C THR A 216 19.70 -6.41 5.53
N GLY A 217 19.35 -5.11 5.58
CA GLY A 217 19.95 -4.17 6.54
C GLY A 217 18.97 -3.20 7.24
N GLY A 218 17.71 -3.60 7.45
CA GLY A 218 16.70 -2.80 8.16
C GLY A 218 16.19 -3.51 9.40
#